data_AF-A0AAU8J0I0-F1
#
_entry.id   AF-A0AAU8J0I0-F1
#
_cell.length_a   1.000
_cell.length_b   1.000
_cell.length_c   1.000
_cell.angle_alpha   90.00
_cell.angle_beta   90.00
_cell.angle_gamma   90.00
#
_symmetry.space_group_name_H-M   'P 1'
#
loop_
_entity.id
_entity.type
_entity.pdbx_description
1 polymer ?
#
loop_
_entity_poly.entity_id
_entity_poly.type
_entity_poly.pdbx_seq_one_letter_code
_entity_poly.pdbx_strand_id
1 'polypeptide(L)'
;MTPPETDPRRVTALVVGIEEYAAGESWRLPGPADDAVRFHGWLRERGVPEANILLHLAPAEGHRPALPYRPADQTALHHALTEELPSLDGDFLWVWWGGHGVLDQDERIRLYYADATERARRNLDLESACRLLASDAVTGHARQTWVVDACQTFDERHGFPRALDTERLGAGARTTVHEQALLLAASRGERAANDPVLRGGVFSRLVQDELDRSAPGTTPDPERLLAAVQARVEREVWASDRPGQLPTLILRRPGQERTLGPSAARRPRPGALPALTRVAEALLAYPFTHSADERQTLVLLLDPRLTARMRRNPAPRPDLVAIVSAHGRRADELWTLYEAVVTLDDDPDRAAELEAAISELAAD
;
A
#
# COMPACT_ATOMS: atom_id res chain seq x y z
N MET A 1 -24.47 -5.80 10.60
CA MET A 1 -23.99 -6.29 11.90
C MET A 1 -23.29 -5.14 12.60
N THR A 2 -23.67 -4.81 13.82
CA THR A 2 -22.98 -3.81 14.64
C THR A 2 -21.65 -4.42 15.10
N PRO A 3 -20.51 -3.73 15.00
CA PRO A 3 -19.25 -4.24 15.55
C PRO A 3 -19.42 -4.50 17.05
N PRO A 4 -18.85 -5.59 17.59
CA PRO A 4 -18.98 -5.89 19.01
C PRO A 4 -18.32 -4.79 19.84
N GLU A 5 -19.01 -4.38 20.90
CA GLU A 5 -18.47 -3.50 21.92
C GLU A 5 -17.19 -4.15 22.49
N THR A 6 -16.08 -3.40 22.47
CA THR A 6 -14.78 -3.91 22.88
C THR A 6 -14.42 -3.26 24.21
N ASP A 7 -14.21 -4.04 25.27
CA ASP A 7 -13.75 -3.52 26.56
C ASP A 7 -12.37 -2.86 26.35
N PRO A 8 -12.22 -1.54 26.59
CA PRO A 8 -10.95 -0.85 26.39
C PRO A 8 -9.78 -1.44 27.19
N ARG A 9 -10.06 -2.12 28.30
CA ARG A 9 -9.05 -2.79 29.14
C ARG A 9 -8.47 -4.04 28.49
N ARG A 10 -9.16 -4.60 27.50
CA ARG A 10 -8.76 -5.75 26.68
C ARG A 10 -8.15 -5.33 25.35
N VAL A 11 -7.95 -4.02 25.14
CA VAL A 11 -7.28 -3.47 23.96
C VAL A 11 -5.81 -3.29 24.29
N THR A 12 -4.94 -3.74 23.40
CA THR A 12 -3.50 -3.49 23.40
C THR A 12 -3.11 -2.75 22.13
N ALA A 13 -1.99 -2.02 22.18
CA ALA A 13 -1.49 -1.29 21.03
C ALA A 13 0.04 -1.28 20.95
N LEU A 14 0.57 -1.48 19.74
CA LEU A 14 1.93 -1.10 19.38
C LEU A 14 1.83 0.11 18.46
N VAL A 15 2.42 1.24 18.88
CA VAL A 15 2.33 2.52 18.17
C VAL A 15 3.75 2.99 17.84
N VAL A 16 4.05 3.07 16.55
CA VAL A 16 5.38 3.34 16.02
C VAL A 16 5.36 4.59 15.14
N GLY A 17 6.24 5.54 15.41
CA GLY A 17 6.43 6.75 14.62
C GLY A 17 7.91 7.09 14.45
N ILE A 18 8.43 6.93 13.23
CA ILE A 18 9.86 7.07 12.93
C ILE A 18 10.06 8.23 11.97
N GLU A 19 10.85 9.22 12.39
CA GLU A 19 11.20 10.40 11.61
C GLU A 19 12.69 10.49 11.36
N GLU A 20 13.50 10.09 12.33
CA GLU A 20 14.97 10.00 12.22
C GLU A 20 15.41 8.58 11.92
N TYR A 21 16.38 8.48 11.02
CA TYR A 21 17.02 7.24 10.63
C TYR A 21 18.54 7.40 10.73
N ALA A 22 19.23 6.34 11.13
CA ALA A 22 20.70 6.30 11.15
C ALA A 22 21.33 6.48 9.76
N ALA A 23 20.54 6.35 8.69
CA ALA A 23 20.91 6.68 7.31
C ALA A 23 21.15 8.19 7.07
N GLY A 24 20.74 9.06 7.99
CA GLY A 24 21.00 10.51 7.96
C GLY A 24 19.86 11.34 7.37
N GLU A 25 20.14 12.63 7.16
CA GLU A 25 19.15 13.67 6.83
C GLU A 25 18.29 13.36 5.59
N SER A 26 18.84 12.68 4.58
CA SER A 26 18.11 12.34 3.35
C SER A 26 16.96 11.34 3.58
N TRP A 27 16.99 10.62 4.71
CA TRP A 27 15.93 9.72 5.16
C TRP A 27 15.01 10.36 6.19
N ARG A 28 15.25 11.61 6.59
CA ARG A 28 14.39 12.29 7.56
C ARG A 28 12.97 12.39 7.00
N LEU A 29 11.99 11.97 7.79
CA LEU A 29 10.58 11.99 7.41
C LEU A 29 9.77 12.66 8.54
N PRO A 30 9.52 13.97 8.50
CA PRO A 30 8.78 14.64 9.56
C PRO A 30 7.28 14.27 9.54
N GLY A 31 6.69 14.07 10.72
CA GLY A 31 5.26 13.83 10.94
C GLY A 31 4.88 12.50 11.59
N PRO A 32 5.48 11.36 11.25
CA PRO A 32 5.16 10.07 11.86
C PRO A 32 5.17 10.03 13.39
N ALA A 33 6.03 10.80 14.07
CA ALA A 33 6.04 10.83 15.52
C ALA A 33 4.81 11.58 16.09
N ASP A 34 4.42 12.69 15.47
CA ASP A 34 3.21 13.43 15.83
C ASP A 34 1.94 12.60 15.57
N ASP A 35 1.88 11.90 14.44
CA ASP A 35 0.78 10.99 14.09
C ASP A 35 0.64 9.85 15.11
N ALA A 36 1.76 9.25 15.53
CA ALA A 36 1.80 8.22 16.56
C ALA A 36 1.34 8.76 17.93
N VAL A 37 1.78 9.97 18.31
CA VAL A 37 1.37 10.64 19.56
C VAL A 37 -0.12 10.95 19.56
N ARG A 38 -0.68 11.43 18.43
CA ARG A 38 -2.13 11.67 18.33
C ARG A 38 -2.92 10.38 18.42
N PHE A 39 -2.46 9.30 17.78
CA PHE A 39 -3.12 8.00 17.90
C PHE A 39 -3.04 7.42 19.33
N HIS A 40 -1.92 7.59 20.03
CA HIS A 40 -1.81 7.29 21.47
C HIS A 40 -2.87 8.06 22.27
N GLY A 41 -2.97 9.39 22.08
CA GLY A 41 -3.97 10.23 22.73
C GLY A 41 -5.40 9.73 22.51
N TRP A 42 -5.73 9.39 21.25
CA TRP A 42 -7.03 8.81 20.90
C TRP A 42 -7.32 7.50 21.66
N LEU A 43 -6.36 6.57 21.74
CA LEU A 43 -6.52 5.34 22.52
C LEU A 43 -6.80 5.63 24.01
N ARG A 44 -6.11 6.61 24.59
CA ARG A 44 -6.30 7.02 25.99
C ARG A 44 -7.68 7.63 26.22
N GLU A 45 -8.17 8.46 25.30
CA GLU A 45 -9.53 9.00 25.34
C GLU A 45 -10.61 7.90 25.23
N ARG A 46 -10.30 6.78 24.56
CA ARG A 46 -11.15 5.58 24.53
C ARG A 46 -11.04 4.69 25.76
N GLY A 47 -10.22 5.07 26.74
CA GLY A 47 -10.08 4.35 28.00
C GLY A 47 -9.11 3.17 27.95
N VAL A 48 -8.32 3.01 26.88
CA VAL A 48 -7.27 1.98 26.80
C VAL A 48 -6.21 2.29 27.86
N PRO A 49 -5.89 1.38 28.80
CA PRO A 49 -4.90 1.63 29.84
C PRO A 49 -3.52 1.97 29.28
N GLU A 50 -2.80 2.89 29.92
CA GLU A 50 -1.43 3.28 29.50
C GLU A 50 -0.49 2.06 29.39
N ALA A 51 -0.60 1.13 30.36
CA ALA A 51 0.21 -0.09 30.38
C ALA A 51 -0.03 -1.03 29.18
N ASN A 52 -1.13 -0.84 28.44
CA ASN A 52 -1.45 -1.64 27.26
C ASN A 52 -0.96 -1.00 25.95
N ILE A 53 -0.32 0.18 26.01
CA ILE A 53 0.13 0.92 24.84
C ILE A 53 1.66 0.98 24.82
N LEU A 54 2.25 0.29 23.86
CA LEU A 54 3.69 0.30 23.61
C LEU A 54 4.00 1.41 22.59
N LEU A 55 4.42 2.59 23.07
CA LEU A 55 4.78 3.74 22.23
C LEU A 55 6.28 3.74 21.92
N HIS A 56 6.62 3.59 20.64
CA HIS A 56 8.00 3.60 20.13
C HIS A 56 8.17 4.72 19.11
N LEU A 57 9.08 5.66 19.40
CA LEU A 57 9.32 6.81 18.53
C LEU A 57 10.81 6.98 18.20
N ALA A 58 11.06 7.61 17.06
CA ALA A 58 12.35 8.21 16.71
C ALA A 58 12.09 9.60 16.11
N PRO A 59 11.73 10.59 16.94
CA PRO A 59 11.31 11.90 16.46
C PRO A 59 12.48 12.70 15.86
N ALA A 60 12.17 13.62 14.95
CA ALA A 60 13.12 14.55 14.35
C ALA A 60 13.92 15.32 15.40
N GLU A 61 15.19 15.62 15.10
CA GLU A 61 16.00 16.44 16.00
C GLU A 61 15.32 17.78 16.33
N GLY A 62 15.31 18.15 17.61
CA GLY A 62 14.62 19.36 18.09
C GLY A 62 13.11 19.19 18.31
N HIS A 63 12.51 18.08 17.87
CA HIS A 63 11.15 17.69 18.21
C HIS A 63 11.17 16.58 19.27
N ARG A 64 10.65 16.86 20.46
CA ARG A 64 10.55 15.85 21.54
C ARG A 64 9.14 15.86 22.10
N PRO A 65 8.35 14.82 21.79
CA PRO A 65 7.05 14.64 22.43
C PRO A 65 7.19 14.62 23.96
N ALA A 66 6.23 15.23 24.65
CA ALA A 66 6.22 15.27 26.11
C ALA A 66 5.87 13.91 26.75
N LEU A 67 5.29 12.99 25.97
CA LEU A 67 4.94 11.65 26.41
C LEU A 67 6.19 10.77 26.55
N PRO A 68 6.27 9.90 27.57
CA PRO A 68 7.29 8.85 27.61
C PRO A 68 7.15 7.94 26.39
N TYR A 69 8.26 7.69 25.69
CA TYR A 69 8.33 6.74 24.59
C TYR A 69 9.63 5.94 24.66
N ARG A 70 9.63 4.81 23.96
CA ARG A 70 10.80 3.93 23.79
C ARG A 70 11.42 4.17 22.41
N PRO A 71 12.70 3.85 22.20
CA PRO A 71 13.29 3.98 20.87
C PRO A 71 12.63 3.04 19.85
N ALA A 72 12.57 3.45 18.60
CA ALA A 72 12.05 2.67 17.48
C ALA A 72 13.14 1.96 16.66
N ASP A 73 14.21 1.51 17.33
CA ASP A 73 15.27 0.69 16.73
C ASP A 73 14.87 -0.79 16.63
N GLN A 74 15.65 -1.58 15.87
CA GLN A 74 15.39 -3.01 15.67
C GLN A 74 15.30 -3.76 17.00
N THR A 75 16.20 -3.51 17.95
CA THR A 75 16.24 -4.27 19.22
C THR A 75 14.97 -4.04 20.03
N ALA A 76 14.57 -2.78 20.20
CA ALA A 76 13.39 -2.40 20.96
C ALA A 76 12.10 -2.91 20.30
N LEU A 77 11.98 -2.80 18.98
CA LEU A 77 10.79 -3.25 18.25
C LEU A 77 10.71 -4.77 18.13
N HIS A 78 11.84 -5.45 17.97
CA HIS A 78 11.87 -6.92 18.01
C HIS A 78 11.39 -7.42 19.37
N HIS A 79 11.94 -6.89 20.48
CA HIS A 79 11.49 -7.24 21.84
C HIS A 79 10.00 -6.96 22.06
N ALA A 80 9.51 -5.80 21.59
CA ALA A 80 8.09 -5.46 21.69
C ALA A 80 7.19 -6.48 20.97
N LEU A 81 7.58 -6.92 19.76
CA LEU A 81 6.81 -7.86 18.95
C LEU A 81 6.90 -9.31 19.46
N THR A 82 8.06 -9.76 19.91
CA THR A 82 8.30 -11.18 20.25
C THR A 82 8.09 -11.51 21.71
N GLU A 83 8.15 -10.53 22.62
CA GLU A 83 8.09 -10.77 24.06
C GLU A 83 6.97 -9.97 24.74
N GLU A 84 6.94 -8.65 24.55
CA GLU A 84 6.00 -7.80 25.30
C GLU A 84 4.55 -7.94 24.83
N LEU A 85 4.28 -7.76 23.53
CA LEU A 85 2.93 -7.90 22.99
C LEU A 85 2.31 -9.29 23.30
N PRO A 86 3.02 -10.42 23.12
CA PRO A 86 2.49 -11.73 23.51
C PRO A 86 2.20 -11.87 25.01
N SER A 87 2.91 -11.14 25.88
CA SER A 87 2.71 -11.16 27.33
C SER A 87 1.52 -10.32 27.81
N LEU A 88 1.05 -9.38 26.98
CA LEU A 88 -0.10 -8.53 27.32
C LEU A 88 -1.41 -9.31 27.11
N ASP A 89 -2.26 -9.28 28.13
CA ASP A 89 -3.58 -9.90 28.06
C ASP A 89 -4.57 -8.98 27.35
N GLY A 90 -4.91 -9.31 26.12
CA GLY A 90 -5.83 -8.53 25.29
C GLY A 90 -6.58 -9.41 24.30
N ASP A 91 -7.76 -8.92 23.88
CA ASP A 91 -8.58 -9.56 22.84
C ASP A 91 -8.42 -8.85 21.49
N PHE A 92 -8.06 -7.55 21.54
CA PHE A 92 -7.93 -6.69 20.38
C PHE A 92 -6.57 -5.98 20.38
N LEU A 93 -5.84 -6.08 19.28
CA LEU A 93 -4.56 -5.40 19.07
C LEU A 93 -4.66 -4.34 17.96
N TRP A 94 -4.25 -3.12 18.29
CA TRP A 94 -3.89 -2.10 17.31
C TRP A 94 -2.39 -2.16 17.01
N VAL A 95 -2.02 -2.11 15.73
CA VAL A 95 -0.65 -1.80 15.33
C VAL A 95 -0.69 -0.57 14.44
N TRP A 96 -0.06 0.50 14.90
CA TRP A 96 0.11 1.74 14.13
C TRP A 96 1.57 1.90 13.76
N TRP A 97 1.85 2.10 12.47
CA TRP A 97 3.20 2.30 11.98
C TRP A 97 3.26 3.46 11.01
N GLY A 98 3.98 4.52 11.37
CA GLY A 98 4.37 5.60 10.48
C GLY A 98 5.88 5.61 10.27
N GLY A 99 6.32 5.65 9.01
CA GLY A 99 7.74 5.72 8.66
C GLY A 99 8.02 5.33 7.21
N HIS A 100 9.29 5.17 6.87
CA HIS A 100 9.70 4.64 5.57
C HIS A 100 9.38 3.15 5.41
N GLY A 101 8.99 2.80 4.19
CA GLY A 101 8.81 1.42 3.77
C GLY A 101 9.02 1.25 2.28
N VAL A 102 9.26 0.01 1.87
CA VAL A 102 9.50 -0.40 0.48
C VAL A 102 8.90 -1.78 0.23
N LEU A 103 8.77 -2.14 -1.05
CA LEU A 103 8.56 -3.52 -1.47
C LEU A 103 9.90 -4.14 -1.85
N ASP A 104 10.19 -5.31 -1.28
CA ASP A 104 11.33 -6.12 -1.73
C ASP A 104 11.03 -6.86 -3.05
N GLN A 105 12.03 -7.58 -3.56
CA GLN A 105 11.93 -8.35 -4.80
C GLN A 105 10.92 -9.51 -4.74
N ASP A 106 10.54 -9.95 -3.54
CA ASP A 106 9.50 -10.96 -3.30
C ASP A 106 8.11 -10.33 -3.08
N GLU A 107 7.96 -9.02 -3.37
CA GLU A 107 6.76 -8.22 -3.14
C GLU A 107 6.30 -8.16 -1.67
N ARG A 108 7.23 -8.31 -0.72
CA ARG A 108 6.94 -8.13 0.71
C ARG A 108 7.19 -6.70 1.14
N ILE A 109 6.27 -6.19 1.97
CA ILE A 109 6.38 -4.87 2.58
C ILE A 109 7.45 -4.93 3.67
N ARG A 110 8.48 -4.10 3.51
CA ARG A 110 9.58 -3.92 4.46
C ARG A 110 9.48 -2.55 5.09
N LEU A 111 9.45 -2.50 6.42
CA LEU A 111 9.31 -1.27 7.19
C LEU A 111 10.63 -0.98 7.91
N TYR A 112 11.27 0.15 7.63
CA TYR A 112 12.61 0.43 8.18
C TYR A 112 12.55 0.80 9.66
N TYR A 113 13.49 0.26 10.43
CA TYR A 113 13.73 0.67 11.82
C TYR A 113 14.53 1.98 11.87
N ALA A 114 14.52 2.67 13.01
CA ALA A 114 15.25 3.92 13.20
C ALA A 114 16.77 3.77 13.07
N ASP A 115 17.32 2.59 13.39
CA ASP A 115 18.74 2.27 13.26
C ASP A 115 19.14 1.75 11.87
N ALA A 116 18.22 1.81 10.89
CA ALA A 116 18.54 1.51 9.50
C ALA A 116 19.53 2.55 8.92
N THR A 117 20.55 2.05 8.24
CA THR A 117 21.54 2.84 7.48
C THR A 117 21.50 2.41 6.01
N GLU A 118 22.06 3.22 5.09
CA GLU A 118 22.15 2.83 3.68
C GLU A 118 22.90 1.50 3.44
N ARG A 119 23.81 1.12 4.36
CA ARG A 119 24.62 -0.10 4.26
C ARG A 119 23.99 -1.29 4.97
N ALA A 120 23.27 -1.05 6.06
CA ALA A 120 22.59 -2.04 6.89
C ALA A 120 21.14 -1.59 7.04
N ARG A 121 20.31 -2.03 6.08
CA ARG A 121 18.95 -1.55 5.87
C ARG A 121 17.97 -2.38 6.70
N ARG A 122 18.17 -2.36 8.02
CA ARG A 122 17.41 -3.12 9.02
C ARG A 122 15.93 -2.79 8.89
N ASN A 123 15.10 -3.81 8.81
CA ASN A 123 13.69 -3.65 8.47
C ASN A 123 12.84 -4.77 9.07
N LEU A 124 11.59 -4.46 9.36
CA LEU A 124 10.56 -5.43 9.67
C LEU A 124 9.96 -5.98 8.39
N ASP A 125 9.96 -7.31 8.23
CA ASP A 125 9.07 -8.01 7.30
C ASP A 125 7.64 -8.01 7.86
N LEU A 126 6.75 -7.17 7.30
CA LEU A 126 5.37 -7.05 7.76
C LEU A 126 4.64 -8.40 7.72
N GLU A 127 4.88 -9.23 6.70
CA GLU A 127 4.28 -10.55 6.59
C GLU A 127 4.78 -11.50 7.67
N SER A 128 6.07 -11.41 8.04
CA SER A 128 6.59 -12.21 9.16
C SER A 128 5.98 -11.78 10.50
N ALA A 129 5.78 -10.47 10.72
CA ALA A 129 5.18 -9.93 11.93
C ALA A 129 3.71 -10.36 12.05
N CYS A 130 2.94 -10.25 10.97
CA CYS A 130 1.56 -10.71 10.94
C CYS A 130 1.46 -12.21 11.20
N ARG A 131 2.38 -13.03 10.64
CA ARG A 131 2.38 -14.48 10.88
C ARG A 131 2.74 -14.84 12.33
N LEU A 132 3.70 -14.15 12.94
CA LEU A 132 4.01 -14.31 14.37
C LEU A 132 2.75 -14.02 15.20
N LEU A 133 2.16 -12.85 15.02
CA LEU A 133 1.03 -12.39 15.83
C LEU A 133 -0.26 -13.18 15.55
N ALA A 134 -0.34 -13.93 14.44
CA ALA A 134 -1.45 -14.84 14.12
C ALA A 134 -1.14 -16.33 14.38
N SER A 135 -0.07 -16.63 15.11
CA SER A 135 0.34 -18.00 15.43
C SER A 135 0.05 -18.36 16.89
N ASP A 136 0.14 -19.64 17.25
CA ASP A 136 -0.02 -20.11 18.63
C ASP A 136 1.05 -19.63 19.62
N ALA A 137 2.12 -18.99 19.12
CA ALA A 137 3.07 -18.25 19.94
C ALA A 137 2.43 -17.03 20.63
N VAL A 138 1.27 -16.58 20.12
CA VAL A 138 0.49 -15.47 20.68
C VAL A 138 -0.93 -15.97 20.92
N THR A 139 -1.26 -16.24 22.17
CA THR A 139 -2.58 -16.82 22.53
C THR A 139 -3.68 -15.76 22.66
N GLY A 140 -3.32 -14.49 22.87
CA GLY A 140 -4.22 -13.34 22.90
C GLY A 140 -4.41 -12.67 21.54
N HIS A 141 -5.02 -11.49 21.53
CA HIS A 141 -5.13 -10.60 20.37
C HIS A 141 -5.79 -11.28 19.15
N ALA A 142 -6.92 -11.96 19.39
CA ALA A 142 -7.68 -12.66 18.35
C ALA A 142 -8.12 -11.72 17.22
N ARG A 143 -8.34 -10.43 17.50
CA ARG A 143 -8.64 -9.42 16.48
C ARG A 143 -7.53 -8.41 16.40
N GLN A 144 -7.03 -8.14 15.19
CA GLN A 144 -5.90 -7.25 14.99
C GLN A 144 -6.19 -6.27 13.87
N THR A 145 -5.90 -4.98 14.10
CA THR A 145 -5.97 -3.97 13.05
C THR A 145 -4.64 -3.25 12.95
N TRP A 146 -4.08 -3.28 11.74
CA TRP A 146 -2.84 -2.63 11.38
C TRP A 146 -3.15 -1.39 10.55
N VAL A 147 -2.54 -0.26 10.89
CA VAL A 147 -2.55 0.96 10.11
C VAL A 147 -1.11 1.28 9.78
N VAL A 148 -0.74 1.15 8.51
CA VAL A 148 0.64 1.30 8.05
C VAL A 148 0.70 2.48 7.07
N ASP A 149 1.24 3.59 7.55
CA ASP A 149 1.58 4.77 6.73
C ASP A 149 3.05 4.70 6.32
N ALA A 150 3.27 3.95 5.24
CA ALA A 150 4.57 3.78 4.62
C ALA A 150 4.43 3.60 3.10
N CYS A 151 5.50 3.95 2.37
CA CYS A 151 5.55 3.73 0.93
C CYS A 151 5.60 2.24 0.58
N GLN A 152 5.19 1.91 -0.65
CA GLN A 152 5.33 0.59 -1.25
C GLN A 152 6.08 0.67 -2.59
N THR A 153 7.04 1.59 -2.68
CA THR A 153 7.96 1.70 -3.82
C THR A 153 8.89 0.50 -3.89
N PHE A 154 9.27 0.09 -5.09
CA PHE A 154 10.21 -1.02 -5.29
C PHE A 154 11.61 -0.66 -4.80
N ASP A 155 12.18 -1.53 -3.97
CA ASP A 155 13.48 -1.33 -3.34
C ASP A 155 14.60 -1.06 -4.36
N GLU A 156 14.62 -1.84 -5.44
CA GLU A 156 15.65 -1.78 -6.48
C GLU A 156 15.69 -0.45 -7.23
N ARG A 157 14.62 0.37 -7.17
CA ARG A 157 14.57 1.69 -7.81
C ARG A 157 15.31 2.77 -7.03
N HIS A 158 15.66 2.52 -5.76
CA HIS A 158 16.37 3.48 -4.93
C HIS A 158 17.89 3.42 -5.09
N GLY A 159 18.41 2.43 -5.82
CA GLY A 159 19.85 2.37 -6.18
C GLY A 159 20.79 2.07 -5.02
N PHE A 160 20.30 1.45 -3.94
CA PHE A 160 21.15 1.10 -2.80
C PHE A 160 22.20 0.04 -3.16
N PRO A 161 23.40 0.10 -2.54
CA PRO A 161 24.54 -0.74 -2.94
C PRO A 161 24.44 -2.21 -2.50
N ARG A 162 23.50 -2.56 -1.62
CA ARG A 162 23.29 -3.93 -1.09
C ARG A 162 21.81 -4.24 -1.09
N ALA A 163 21.43 -5.51 -1.27
CA ALA A 163 20.06 -5.98 -1.07
C ALA A 163 19.58 -5.79 0.39
N LEU A 164 18.27 -5.85 0.59
CA LEU A 164 17.66 -5.74 1.92
C LEU A 164 18.05 -6.91 2.81
N ASP A 165 18.15 -6.64 4.11
CA ASP A 165 18.29 -7.69 5.11
C ASP A 165 17.03 -8.56 5.13
N THR A 166 17.21 -9.88 5.21
CA THR A 166 16.13 -10.88 5.12
C THR A 166 15.59 -11.30 6.48
N GLU A 167 15.58 -10.39 7.46
CA GLU A 167 15.03 -10.67 8.77
C GLU A 167 13.60 -11.23 8.66
N ARG A 168 13.34 -12.27 9.45
CA ARG A 168 12.02 -12.86 9.61
C ARG A 168 11.84 -13.18 11.07
N LEU A 169 10.74 -12.70 11.64
CA LEU A 169 10.34 -13.11 12.98
C LEU A 169 9.92 -14.59 12.94
N GLY A 170 10.38 -15.35 13.94
CA GLY A 170 9.97 -16.74 14.11
C GLY A 170 8.51 -16.79 14.54
N ALA A 171 7.67 -17.51 13.79
CA ALA A 171 6.27 -17.72 14.14
C ALA A 171 6.05 -19.14 14.70
N GLY A 172 5.05 -19.28 15.56
CA GLY A 172 4.56 -20.59 16.00
C GLY A 172 3.75 -21.31 14.93
N ALA A 173 2.96 -22.31 15.34
CA ALA A 173 2.05 -23.00 14.43
C ALA A 173 0.87 -22.10 14.03
N ARG A 174 0.36 -22.33 12.82
CA ARG A 174 -0.82 -21.62 12.30
C ARG A 174 -2.06 -22.01 13.09
N THR A 175 -2.90 -21.03 13.39
CA THR A 175 -4.16 -21.25 14.10
C THR A 175 -5.34 -20.68 13.28
N THR A 176 -6.56 -20.92 13.76
CA THR A 176 -7.80 -20.39 13.17
C THR A 176 -8.49 -19.39 14.08
N VAL A 177 -7.80 -18.86 15.10
CA VAL A 177 -8.42 -17.97 16.09
C VAL A 177 -8.22 -16.49 15.76
N HIS A 178 -7.18 -16.16 14.99
CA HIS A 178 -6.85 -14.77 14.68
C HIS A 178 -7.48 -14.27 13.38
N GLU A 179 -7.92 -13.03 13.43
CA GLU A 179 -8.34 -12.23 12.29
C GLU A 179 -7.51 -10.94 12.24
N GLN A 180 -7.05 -10.57 11.05
CA GLN A 180 -6.24 -9.37 10.84
C GLN A 180 -6.85 -8.49 9.74
N ALA A 181 -6.87 -7.19 9.98
CA ALA A 181 -7.20 -6.17 9.00
C ALA A 181 -5.99 -5.23 8.84
N LEU A 182 -5.41 -5.16 7.65
CA LEU A 182 -4.23 -4.33 7.37
C LEU A 182 -4.63 -3.19 6.44
N LEU A 183 -4.74 -1.99 6.99
CA LEU A 183 -4.95 -0.76 6.24
C LEU A 183 -3.59 -0.16 5.88
N LEU A 184 -3.31 -0.08 4.58
CA LEU A 184 -2.03 0.34 4.02
C LEU A 184 -2.24 1.66 3.29
N ALA A 185 -1.39 2.65 3.55
CA ALA A 185 -1.51 3.99 2.96
C ALA A 185 -1.37 4.00 1.43
N ALA A 186 -0.44 3.19 0.91
CA ALA A 186 -0.07 3.15 -0.50
C ALA A 186 -0.34 1.77 -1.10
N SER A 187 -0.66 1.73 -2.40
CA SER A 187 -0.72 0.49 -3.17
C SER A 187 0.65 0.13 -3.74
N ARG A 188 0.76 -1.07 -4.32
CA ARG A 188 1.99 -1.58 -4.93
C ARG A 188 2.63 -0.57 -5.89
N GLY A 189 3.88 -0.19 -5.61
CA GLY A 189 4.68 0.74 -6.41
C GLY A 189 4.45 2.22 -6.12
N GLU A 190 3.52 2.54 -5.22
CA GLU A 190 3.15 3.91 -4.88
C GLU A 190 3.91 4.46 -3.67
N ARG A 191 3.92 5.79 -3.57
CA ARG A 191 4.40 6.50 -2.39
C ARG A 191 3.21 6.86 -1.50
N ALA A 192 3.40 6.78 -0.19
CA ALA A 192 2.50 7.43 0.75
C ALA A 192 2.70 8.94 0.68
N ALA A 193 1.63 9.73 0.69
CA ALA A 193 1.72 11.17 0.60
C ALA A 193 1.91 11.77 2.00
N ASN A 194 2.91 12.65 2.11
CA ASN A 194 3.13 13.48 3.30
C ASN A 194 2.70 14.92 2.98
N ASP A 195 2.01 15.57 3.92
CA ASP A 195 1.69 16.99 3.83
C ASP A 195 2.88 17.82 4.34
N PRO A 196 3.57 18.59 3.47
CA PRO A 196 4.75 19.34 3.89
C PRO A 196 4.42 20.53 4.81
N VAL A 197 3.17 21.01 4.79
CA VAL A 197 2.73 22.16 5.60
C VAL A 197 2.29 21.68 6.98
N LEU A 198 1.49 20.61 7.03
CA LEU A 198 1.04 20.01 8.28
C LEU A 198 2.07 19.08 8.92
N ARG A 199 3.15 18.74 8.18
CA ARG A 199 4.21 17.81 8.59
C ARG A 199 3.60 16.50 9.10
N GLY A 200 2.86 15.79 8.27
CA GLY A 200 2.12 14.60 8.67
C GLY A 200 1.62 13.76 7.51
N GLY A 201 1.44 12.46 7.73
CA GLY A 201 0.93 11.55 6.72
C GLY A 201 -0.50 11.90 6.32
N VAL A 202 -0.77 12.08 5.03
CA VAL A 202 -2.14 12.37 4.55
C VAL A 202 -3.04 11.19 4.92
N PHE A 203 -2.57 9.95 4.74
CA PHE A 203 -3.29 8.77 5.18
C PHE A 203 -3.58 8.77 6.68
N SER A 204 -2.53 8.88 7.48
CA SER A 204 -2.61 8.85 8.94
C SER A 204 -3.57 9.90 9.49
N ARG A 205 -3.51 11.14 9.00
CA ARG A 205 -4.45 12.20 9.38
C ARG A 205 -5.89 11.82 9.05
N LEU A 206 -6.15 11.33 7.84
CA LEU A 206 -7.49 10.96 7.40
C LEU A 206 -8.05 9.79 8.21
N VAL A 207 -7.23 8.78 8.49
CA VAL A 207 -7.62 7.67 9.38
C VAL A 207 -8.00 8.22 10.75
N GLN A 208 -7.13 9.01 11.37
CA GLN A 208 -7.39 9.58 12.71
C GLN A 208 -8.66 10.44 12.74
N ASP A 209 -8.90 11.27 11.72
CA ASP A 209 -10.14 12.07 11.64
C ASP A 209 -11.41 11.20 11.59
N GLU A 210 -11.35 10.04 10.93
CA GLU A 210 -12.48 9.09 10.91
C GLU A 210 -12.59 8.30 12.23
N LEU A 211 -11.47 8.02 12.90
CA LEU A 211 -11.47 7.44 14.24
C LEU A 211 -12.10 8.40 15.27
N ASP A 212 -11.81 9.69 15.18
CA ASP A 212 -12.39 10.73 16.06
C ASP A 212 -13.92 10.82 15.90
N ARG A 213 -14.44 10.59 14.69
CA ARG A 213 -15.88 10.57 14.39
C ARG A 213 -16.60 9.29 14.84
N SER A 214 -15.85 8.22 15.12
CA SER A 214 -16.42 6.93 15.50
C SER A 214 -17.01 6.98 16.91
N ALA A 215 -18.11 6.27 17.15
CA ALA A 215 -18.77 6.27 18.46
C ALA A 215 -17.82 5.77 19.58
N PRO A 216 -17.86 6.35 20.79
CA PRO A 216 -17.07 5.88 21.93
C PRO A 216 -17.30 4.39 22.23
N GLY A 217 -16.27 3.68 22.68
CA GLY A 217 -16.36 2.27 23.07
C GLY A 217 -16.51 1.25 21.93
N THR A 218 -16.62 1.71 20.68
CA THR A 218 -16.69 0.83 19.51
C THR A 218 -15.41 0.89 18.69
N THR A 219 -14.85 -0.28 18.40
CA THR A 219 -13.80 -0.40 17.39
C THR A 219 -14.45 -0.24 16.00
N PRO A 220 -13.98 0.69 15.16
CA PRO A 220 -14.55 0.89 13.84
C PRO A 220 -14.38 -0.35 12.98
N ASP A 221 -15.36 -0.57 12.11
CA ASP A 221 -15.30 -1.61 11.09
C ASP A 221 -14.20 -1.25 10.06
N PRO A 222 -13.20 -2.12 9.82
CA PRO A 222 -12.09 -1.80 8.92
C PRO A 222 -12.50 -1.52 7.47
N GLU A 223 -13.53 -2.19 6.95
CA GLU A 223 -14.02 -1.96 5.59
C GLU A 223 -14.68 -0.57 5.49
N ARG A 224 -15.46 -0.18 6.49
CA ARG A 224 -16.06 1.17 6.56
C ARG A 224 -15.00 2.25 6.72
N LEU A 225 -14.00 2.01 7.57
CA LEU A 225 -12.89 2.94 7.78
C LEU A 225 -12.12 3.14 6.46
N LEU A 226 -11.75 2.06 5.77
CA LEU A 226 -11.10 2.16 4.46
C LEU A 226 -11.96 2.94 3.47
N ALA A 227 -13.25 2.61 3.33
CA ALA A 227 -14.13 3.27 2.38
C ALA A 227 -14.24 4.79 2.64
N ALA A 228 -14.34 5.20 3.91
CA ALA A 228 -14.38 6.60 4.29
C ALA A 228 -13.06 7.33 3.98
N VAL A 229 -11.92 6.69 4.28
CA VAL A 229 -10.58 7.24 4.01
C VAL A 229 -10.32 7.33 2.51
N GLN A 230 -10.61 6.27 1.74
CA GLN A 230 -10.48 6.28 0.27
C GLN A 230 -11.30 7.42 -0.35
N ALA A 231 -12.56 7.56 0.04
CA ALA A 231 -13.42 8.63 -0.47
C ALA A 231 -12.86 10.05 -0.18
N ARG A 232 -12.09 10.21 0.90
CA ARG A 232 -11.41 11.48 1.23
C ARG A 232 -10.10 11.65 0.48
N VAL A 233 -9.27 10.61 0.40
CA VAL A 233 -8.04 10.61 -0.39
C VAL A 233 -8.34 10.95 -1.85
N GLU A 234 -9.38 10.34 -2.43
CA GLU A 234 -9.85 10.65 -3.77
C GLU A 234 -10.18 12.15 -3.94
N ARG A 235 -10.89 12.76 -2.98
CA ARG A 235 -11.22 14.18 -3.03
C ARG A 235 -9.99 15.09 -2.88
N GLU A 236 -9.06 14.75 -2.00
CA GLU A 236 -7.91 15.59 -1.67
C GLU A 236 -6.75 15.43 -2.66
N VAL A 237 -6.51 14.21 -3.16
CA VAL A 237 -5.42 13.88 -4.10
C VAL A 237 -5.81 14.21 -5.55
N TRP A 238 -7.05 13.93 -5.98
CA TRP A 238 -7.47 14.25 -7.36
C TRP A 238 -7.74 15.73 -7.59
N ALA A 239 -7.97 16.51 -6.53
CA ALA A 239 -8.01 17.97 -6.64
C ALA A 239 -6.62 18.60 -6.80
N SER A 240 -5.54 17.85 -6.55
CA SER A 240 -4.18 18.39 -6.38
C SER A 240 -3.17 17.93 -7.43
N ASP A 241 -3.57 17.11 -8.42
CA ASP A 241 -2.72 16.53 -9.47
C ASP A 241 -1.40 15.86 -8.96
N ARG A 242 -1.41 15.39 -7.71
CA ARG A 242 -0.28 14.70 -7.08
C ARG A 242 -0.31 13.20 -7.42
N PRO A 243 0.81 12.58 -7.81
CA PRO A 243 0.84 11.16 -8.11
C PRO A 243 0.53 10.29 -6.88
N GLY A 244 -0.70 9.76 -6.86
CA GLY A 244 -1.09 8.40 -6.53
C GLY A 244 -0.69 7.85 -5.17
N GLN A 245 -1.37 8.28 -4.11
CA GLN A 245 -1.54 7.46 -2.91
C GLN A 245 -2.93 6.83 -2.97
N LEU A 246 -3.00 5.51 -2.97
CA LEU A 246 -4.26 4.78 -2.96
C LEU A 246 -4.30 3.77 -1.81
N PRO A 247 -5.07 4.06 -0.74
CA PRO A 247 -5.17 3.17 0.40
C PRO A 247 -5.75 1.81 0.03
N THR A 248 -5.21 0.75 0.62
CA THR A 248 -5.65 -0.64 0.45
C THR A 248 -5.91 -1.27 1.81
N LEU A 249 -6.86 -2.20 1.87
CA LEU A 249 -7.15 -3.05 3.01
C LEU A 249 -6.92 -4.51 2.65
N ILE A 250 -6.14 -5.23 3.45
CA ILE A 250 -6.04 -6.69 3.39
C ILE A 250 -6.78 -7.25 4.60
N LEU A 251 -7.80 -8.07 4.35
CA LEU A 251 -8.53 -8.81 5.38
C LEU A 251 -8.07 -10.26 5.37
N ARG A 252 -7.63 -10.74 6.53
CA ARG A 252 -7.22 -12.13 6.77
C ARG A 252 -8.10 -12.73 7.83
N ARG A 253 -8.79 -13.79 7.46
CA ARG A 253 -9.60 -14.63 8.34
C ARG A 253 -9.24 -16.10 8.10
N PRO A 254 -9.55 -17.01 9.03
CA PRO A 254 -9.31 -18.43 8.82
C PRO A 254 -9.92 -18.91 7.50
N GLY A 255 -9.08 -19.41 6.59
CA GLY A 255 -9.50 -19.91 5.28
C GLY A 255 -9.88 -18.84 4.24
N GLN A 256 -9.71 -17.55 4.53
CA GLN A 256 -10.08 -16.47 3.62
C GLN A 256 -9.10 -15.29 3.70
N GLU A 257 -8.57 -14.88 2.55
CA GLU A 257 -7.88 -13.59 2.39
C GLU A 257 -8.62 -12.76 1.33
N ARG A 258 -8.84 -11.47 1.61
CA ARG A 258 -9.46 -10.52 0.68
C ARG A 258 -8.67 -9.22 0.68
N THR A 259 -8.29 -8.76 -0.51
CA THR A 259 -7.70 -7.43 -0.69
C THR A 259 -8.75 -6.49 -1.28
N LEU A 260 -9.03 -5.40 -0.58
CA LEU A 260 -9.89 -4.30 -1.01
C LEU A 260 -8.99 -3.09 -1.26
N GLY A 261 -8.83 -2.69 -2.51
CA GLY A 261 -8.15 -1.47 -2.89
C GLY A 261 -9.03 -0.65 -3.82
N PRO A 262 -8.53 0.44 -4.40
CA PRO A 262 -9.17 1.05 -5.54
C PRO A 262 -9.39 -0.06 -6.58
N SER A 263 -10.63 -0.20 -7.02
CA SER A 263 -10.91 -1.05 -8.16
C SER A 263 -9.98 -0.63 -9.29
N ALA A 264 -9.28 -1.57 -9.93
CA ALA A 264 -8.40 -1.31 -11.06
C ALA A 264 -9.10 -0.58 -12.25
N ALA A 265 -10.40 -0.31 -12.14
CA ALA A 265 -11.09 0.73 -12.88
C ALA A 265 -10.69 2.12 -12.35
N ARG A 266 -9.50 2.59 -12.73
CA ARG A 266 -9.20 4.03 -12.73
C ARG A 266 -10.31 4.68 -13.56
N ARG A 267 -11.14 5.54 -12.97
CA ARG A 267 -12.07 6.35 -13.77
C ARG A 267 -11.19 7.12 -14.77
N PRO A 268 -11.45 6.99 -16.08
CA PRO A 268 -10.66 7.69 -17.09
C PRO A 268 -10.63 9.17 -16.75
N ARG A 269 -9.45 9.81 -16.87
CA ARG A 269 -9.35 11.28 -16.87
C ARG A 269 -10.38 11.81 -17.88
N PRO A 270 -11.07 12.95 -17.61
CA PRO A 270 -11.93 13.54 -18.61
C PRO A 270 -11.09 13.86 -19.87
N GLY A 271 -11.26 13.07 -20.95
CA GLY A 271 -10.43 13.11 -22.17
C GLY A 271 -9.84 11.75 -22.58
N ALA A 272 -9.47 10.91 -21.61
CA ALA A 272 -8.78 9.64 -21.87
C ALA A 272 -9.68 8.54 -22.48
N LEU A 273 -11.00 8.60 -22.29
CA LEU A 273 -11.95 7.68 -22.93
C LEU A 273 -12.01 7.87 -24.46
N PRO A 274 -12.16 9.11 -24.97
CA PRO A 274 -11.97 9.41 -26.39
C PRO A 274 -10.63 8.93 -26.95
N ALA A 275 -9.50 9.27 -26.30
CA ALA A 275 -8.17 8.90 -26.79
C ALA A 275 -7.93 7.39 -26.81
N LEU A 276 -8.33 6.68 -25.74
CA LEU A 276 -8.25 5.21 -25.69
C LEU A 276 -9.14 4.55 -26.75
N THR A 277 -10.33 5.10 -26.97
CA THR A 277 -11.22 4.62 -28.04
C THR A 277 -10.56 4.80 -29.39
N ARG A 278 -9.90 5.93 -29.63
CA ARG A 278 -9.18 6.20 -30.88
C ARG A 278 -8.05 5.21 -31.13
N VAL A 279 -7.24 4.88 -30.13
CA VAL A 279 -6.21 3.84 -30.25
C VAL A 279 -6.82 2.47 -30.56
N ALA A 280 -7.93 2.11 -29.90
CA ALA A 280 -8.62 0.85 -30.18
C ALA A 280 -9.20 0.79 -31.60
N GLU A 281 -9.71 1.91 -32.15
CA GLU A 281 -10.17 2.00 -33.54
C GLU A 281 -9.01 1.91 -34.54
N ALA A 282 -7.90 2.59 -34.26
CA ALA A 282 -6.69 2.52 -35.09
C ALA A 282 -6.15 1.07 -35.16
N LEU A 283 -6.16 0.36 -34.02
CA LEU A 283 -5.83 -1.07 -33.98
C LEU A 283 -6.82 -1.93 -34.78
N LEU A 284 -8.12 -1.63 -34.71
CA LEU A 284 -9.14 -2.37 -35.48
C LEU A 284 -9.00 -2.21 -37.00
N ALA A 285 -8.25 -1.21 -37.49
CA ALA A 285 -7.98 -1.05 -38.91
C ALA A 285 -6.99 -2.11 -39.44
N TYR A 286 -6.26 -2.80 -38.57
CA TYR A 286 -5.33 -3.87 -38.92
C TYR A 286 -6.08 -5.20 -39.10
N PRO A 287 -6.01 -5.86 -40.28
CA PRO A 287 -6.76 -7.08 -40.57
C PRO A 287 -6.52 -8.21 -39.56
N PHE A 288 -5.28 -8.35 -39.08
CA PHE A 288 -4.88 -9.40 -38.13
C PHE A 288 -5.58 -9.28 -36.77
N THR A 289 -6.17 -8.12 -36.46
CA THR A 289 -6.85 -7.92 -35.17
C THR A 289 -8.25 -8.52 -35.13
N HIS A 290 -8.84 -8.92 -36.26
CA HIS A 290 -10.17 -9.51 -36.29
C HIS A 290 -10.19 -10.98 -35.85
N SER A 291 -9.09 -11.71 -36.04
CA SER A 291 -8.94 -13.10 -35.59
C SER A 291 -8.38 -13.18 -34.17
N ALA A 292 -8.96 -14.05 -33.33
CA ALA A 292 -8.49 -14.25 -31.96
C ALA A 292 -7.07 -14.85 -31.91
N ASP A 293 -6.75 -15.75 -32.85
CA ASP A 293 -5.45 -16.42 -32.94
C ASP A 293 -4.35 -15.46 -33.42
N GLU A 294 -4.68 -14.56 -34.36
CA GLU A 294 -3.74 -13.55 -34.85
C GLU A 294 -3.53 -12.45 -33.79
N ARG A 295 -4.57 -12.05 -33.05
CA ARG A 295 -4.39 -11.20 -31.84
C ARG A 295 -3.51 -11.86 -30.79
N GLN A 296 -3.54 -13.19 -30.65
CA GLN A 296 -2.64 -13.90 -29.74
C GLN A 296 -1.17 -13.76 -30.18
N THR A 297 -0.90 -13.66 -31.49
CA THR A 297 0.45 -13.41 -32.02
C THR A 297 0.96 -12.03 -31.62
N LEU A 298 0.11 -11.00 -31.68
CA LEU A 298 0.44 -9.68 -31.12
C LEU A 298 0.77 -9.76 -29.63
N VAL A 299 -0.04 -10.45 -28.84
CA VAL A 299 0.19 -10.60 -27.39
C VAL A 299 1.51 -11.30 -27.06
N LEU A 300 1.97 -12.23 -27.92
CA LEU A 300 3.25 -12.92 -27.74
C LEU A 300 4.48 -12.02 -27.98
N LEU A 301 4.31 -10.91 -28.71
CA LEU A 301 5.37 -9.91 -28.92
C LEU A 301 5.44 -8.87 -27.80
N LEU A 302 4.44 -8.83 -26.92
CA LEU A 302 4.36 -7.89 -25.80
C LEU A 302 4.95 -8.50 -24.52
N ASP A 303 5.26 -7.66 -23.52
CA ASP A 303 5.85 -8.11 -22.25
C ASP A 303 4.94 -9.15 -21.55
N PRO A 304 5.40 -10.40 -21.36
CA PRO A 304 4.63 -11.46 -20.70
C PRO A 304 4.12 -11.10 -19.31
N ARG A 305 4.80 -10.19 -18.59
CA ARG A 305 4.42 -9.73 -17.25
C ARG A 305 3.20 -8.81 -17.28
N LEU A 306 3.04 -8.03 -18.34
CA LEU A 306 1.87 -7.17 -18.56
C LEU A 306 0.68 -7.99 -19.06
N THR A 307 0.93 -8.92 -19.98
CA THR A 307 -0.12 -9.71 -20.63
C THR A 307 -0.68 -10.83 -19.76
N ALA A 308 0.09 -11.38 -18.81
CA ALA A 308 -0.36 -12.43 -17.88
C ALA A 308 -1.55 -12.02 -16.97
N ARG A 309 -1.80 -10.72 -16.81
CA ARG A 309 -2.86 -10.17 -15.95
C ARG A 309 -4.08 -9.66 -16.74
N MET A 310 -4.07 -9.79 -18.06
CA MET A 310 -5.11 -9.27 -18.93
C MET A 310 -6.28 -10.24 -19.05
N ARG A 311 -7.51 -9.71 -18.97
CA ARG A 311 -8.71 -10.47 -19.33
C ARG A 311 -8.87 -10.45 -20.84
N ARG A 312 -8.68 -11.60 -21.48
CA ARG A 312 -8.87 -11.78 -22.92
C ARG A 312 -10.35 -11.88 -23.28
N ASN A 313 -10.71 -11.37 -24.46
CA ASN A 313 -12.06 -11.43 -25.00
C ASN A 313 -12.05 -12.00 -26.43
N PRO A 314 -12.97 -12.91 -26.78
CA PRO A 314 -13.05 -13.41 -28.16
C PRO A 314 -13.46 -12.32 -29.16
N ALA A 315 -14.20 -11.29 -28.74
CA ALA A 315 -14.58 -10.19 -29.62
C ALA A 315 -13.41 -9.20 -29.80
N PRO A 316 -13.12 -8.74 -31.04
CA PRO A 316 -11.93 -7.93 -31.35
C PRO A 316 -11.83 -6.64 -30.54
N ARG A 317 -12.88 -5.81 -30.58
CA ARG A 317 -12.89 -4.50 -29.94
C ARG A 317 -12.66 -4.55 -28.41
N PRO A 318 -13.41 -5.33 -27.61
CA PRO A 318 -13.17 -5.39 -26.16
C PRO A 318 -11.81 -6.02 -25.81
N ASP A 319 -11.27 -6.91 -26.64
CA ASP A 319 -9.92 -7.48 -26.44
C ASP A 319 -8.83 -6.42 -26.66
N LEU A 320 -8.93 -5.63 -27.74
CA LEU A 320 -8.00 -4.54 -28.03
C LEU A 320 -8.07 -3.42 -26.99
N VAL A 321 -9.27 -3.07 -26.51
CA VAL A 321 -9.44 -2.14 -25.39
C VAL A 321 -8.71 -2.66 -24.15
N ALA A 322 -8.78 -3.97 -23.86
CA ALA A 322 -8.06 -4.56 -22.74
C ALA A 322 -6.53 -4.54 -22.96
N ILE A 323 -6.05 -4.77 -24.19
CA ILE A 323 -4.63 -4.67 -24.57
C ILE A 323 -4.12 -3.24 -24.35
N VAL A 324 -4.78 -2.24 -24.92
CA VAL A 324 -4.39 -0.83 -24.80
C VAL A 324 -4.47 -0.38 -23.33
N SER A 325 -5.51 -0.77 -22.60
CA SER A 325 -5.65 -0.41 -21.17
C SER A 325 -4.53 -1.00 -20.30
N ALA A 326 -4.00 -2.18 -20.67
CA ALA A 326 -2.91 -2.81 -19.94
C ALA A 326 -1.56 -2.12 -20.19
N HIS A 327 -1.36 -1.56 -21.38
CA HIS A 327 -0.12 -0.89 -21.81
C HIS A 327 -0.19 0.65 -21.70
N GLY A 328 -1.37 1.23 -21.46
CA GLY A 328 -1.57 2.67 -21.28
C GLY A 328 -1.14 3.19 -19.91
N ARG A 329 -0.34 2.44 -19.14
CA ARG A 329 0.15 2.86 -17.82
C ARG A 329 1.38 3.74 -17.92
N ARG A 330 2.18 3.58 -18.97
CA ARG A 330 3.36 4.39 -19.27
C ARG A 330 3.47 4.61 -20.78
N ALA A 331 3.99 5.76 -21.18
CA ALA A 331 4.15 6.10 -22.60
C ALA A 331 5.05 5.10 -23.34
N ASP A 332 6.10 4.58 -22.70
CA ASP A 332 7.00 3.58 -23.29
C ASP A 332 6.30 2.24 -23.57
N GLU A 333 5.32 1.83 -22.75
CA GLU A 333 4.56 0.61 -22.97
C GLU A 333 3.61 0.71 -24.17
N LEU A 334 3.06 1.90 -24.43
CA LEU A 334 2.26 2.16 -25.64
C LEU A 334 3.12 2.12 -26.90
N TRP A 335 4.37 2.61 -26.83
CA TRP A 335 5.30 2.54 -27.95
C TRP A 335 5.79 1.12 -28.22
N THR A 336 5.95 0.28 -27.20
CA THR A 336 6.18 -1.17 -27.39
C THR A 336 5.00 -1.84 -28.11
N LEU A 337 3.76 -1.44 -27.80
CA LEU A 337 2.58 -1.93 -28.52
C LEU A 337 2.60 -1.50 -29.99
N TYR A 338 2.97 -0.25 -30.27
CA TYR A 338 3.16 0.24 -31.64
C TYR A 338 4.19 -0.59 -32.41
N GLU A 339 5.38 -0.80 -31.84
CA GLU A 339 6.45 -1.59 -32.47
C GLU A 339 5.99 -3.03 -32.77
N ALA A 340 5.27 -3.65 -31.84
CA ALA A 340 4.74 -5.00 -32.03
C ALA A 340 3.69 -5.07 -33.15
N VAL A 341 2.84 -4.05 -33.29
CA VAL A 341 1.83 -3.97 -34.37
C VAL A 341 2.50 -3.75 -35.73
N VAL A 342 3.43 -2.79 -35.83
CA VAL A 342 4.16 -2.48 -37.07
C VAL A 342 5.04 -3.65 -37.50
N THR A 343 5.54 -4.45 -36.56
CA THR A 343 6.27 -5.69 -36.86
C THR A 343 5.39 -6.75 -37.54
N LEU A 344 4.08 -6.76 -37.25
CA LEU A 344 3.13 -7.72 -37.82
C LEU A 344 2.50 -7.23 -39.13
N ASP A 345 2.34 -5.92 -39.30
CA ASP A 345 1.78 -5.27 -40.48
C ASP A 345 2.36 -3.85 -40.59
N ASP A 346 3.22 -3.64 -41.58
CA ASP A 346 4.00 -2.41 -41.79
C ASP A 346 3.32 -1.40 -42.74
N ASP A 347 1.99 -1.50 -42.92
CA ASP A 347 1.23 -0.54 -43.71
C ASP A 347 1.44 0.91 -43.20
N PRO A 348 1.97 1.81 -44.04
CA PRO A 348 2.44 3.12 -43.59
C PRO A 348 1.29 4.06 -43.18
N ASP A 349 0.12 3.93 -43.81
CA ASP A 349 -1.03 4.78 -43.51
C ASP A 349 -1.67 4.37 -42.18
N ARG A 350 -1.79 3.05 -41.92
CA ARG A 350 -2.27 2.53 -40.63
C ARG A 350 -1.28 2.82 -39.50
N ALA A 351 0.02 2.68 -39.77
CA ALA A 351 1.07 2.99 -38.80
C ALA A 351 1.02 4.47 -38.39
N ALA A 352 0.87 5.38 -39.35
CA ALA A 352 0.76 6.82 -39.06
C ALA A 352 -0.49 7.17 -38.22
N GLU A 353 -1.65 6.57 -38.49
CA GLU A 353 -2.86 6.79 -37.68
C GLU A 353 -2.72 6.22 -36.27
N LEU A 354 -2.12 5.04 -36.13
CA LEU A 354 -1.86 4.44 -34.82
C LEU A 354 -0.86 5.26 -34.00
N GLU A 355 0.21 5.75 -34.63
CA GLU A 355 1.20 6.64 -34.03
C GLU A 355 0.56 7.95 -33.53
N ALA A 356 -0.32 8.56 -34.33
CA ALA A 356 -1.05 9.76 -33.96
C ALA A 356 -1.99 9.51 -32.76
N ALA A 357 -2.72 8.39 -32.76
CA ALA A 357 -3.63 8.02 -31.68
C ALA A 357 -2.87 7.70 -30.37
N ILE A 358 -1.71 7.03 -30.46
CA ILE A 358 -0.85 6.75 -29.30
C ILE A 358 -0.24 8.04 -28.76
N SER A 359 0.19 8.95 -29.62
CA SER A 359 0.73 10.25 -29.21
C SER A 359 -0.30 11.09 -28.47
N GLU A 360 -1.55 11.08 -28.92
CA GLU A 360 -2.68 11.74 -28.23
C GLU A 360 -2.91 11.11 -26.85
N LEU A 361 -2.98 9.77 -26.77
CA LEU A 361 -3.19 9.06 -25.51
C LEU A 361 -2.00 9.21 -24.53
N ALA A 362 -0.78 9.34 -25.04
CA ALA A 362 0.43 9.51 -24.24
C ALA A 362 0.65 10.96 -23.76
N ALA A 363 0.00 11.93 -24.42
CA ALA A 363 0.01 13.35 -24.03
C ALA A 363 -1.03 13.69 -22.94
N ASP A 364 -2.04 12.82 -22.76
CA ASP A 364 -3.09 12.88 -21.71
C ASP A 364 -2.67 12.19 -20.37
#